data_AF-A0A4U0QBR3-F1
#
_entry.id   AF-A0A4U0QBR3-F1
#
_cell.length_a   1.000
_cell.length_b   1.000
_cell.length_c   1.000
_cell.angle_alpha   90.00
_cell.angle_beta   90.00
_cell.angle_gamma   90.00
#
_symmetry.space_group_name_H-M   'P 1'
#
loop_
_entity.id
_entity.type
_entity.pdbx_description
1 polymer ?
#
loop_
_entity_poly.entity_id
_entity_poly.type
_entity_poly.pdbx_seq_one_letter_code
_entity_poly.pdbx_strand_id
1 'polypeptide(L)'
;MIALPAAMTEPELSALHQISDNEEVGRYRLANPLEVGAVLRQLHNRADFMTVHFAHGKQLLLTRILMVDVPSRMFCFDWGGQDALNRALLASDRNICVAAPDGVKVQFVIGRPREARIDGQPAFISSFPEDLIKLQRREYFRIETPLANPFLCRMTAPNGRALSLQLHDLSLGGIGLWASPAEARQLERGTRLEDTVIELGAAGTVQVDLEICSHRPMLSRSGEERFHLGCRFLNLTRSAEAGVQRLMAQLERERKALTG
;
A
#
# COMPACT_ATOMS: atom_id res chain seq x y z
N MET A 1 -9.98 -8.91 -23.32
CA MET A 1 -8.65 -8.41 -23.75
C MET A 1 -8.39 -7.13 -22.98
N ILE A 2 -7.60 -7.21 -21.91
CA ILE A 2 -7.29 -6.05 -21.08
C ILE A 2 -6.42 -5.09 -21.90
N ALA A 3 -6.92 -3.88 -22.15
CA ALA A 3 -6.03 -2.76 -22.45
C ALA A 3 -5.17 -2.54 -21.20
N LEU A 4 -3.85 -2.61 -21.35
CA LEU A 4 -2.92 -2.22 -20.29
C LEU A 4 -3.33 -0.83 -19.78
N PRO A 5 -3.47 -0.62 -18.47
CA PRO A 5 -3.77 0.70 -17.94
C PRO A 5 -2.69 1.69 -18.40
N ALA A 6 -3.07 2.96 -18.54
CA ALA A 6 -2.10 4.05 -18.59
C ALA A 6 -1.08 3.83 -17.45
N ALA A 7 0.21 3.95 -17.77
CA ALA A 7 1.33 3.46 -16.97
C ALA A 7 1.07 3.54 -15.45
N MET A 8 0.87 2.37 -14.82
CA MET A 8 0.76 2.26 -13.37
C MET A 8 1.99 2.89 -12.72
N THR A 9 1.79 3.63 -11.65
CA THR A 9 2.89 4.29 -10.92
C THR A 9 3.72 3.24 -10.15
N GLU A 10 5.00 3.52 -9.91
CA GLU A 10 5.88 2.62 -9.12
C GLU A 10 5.31 2.20 -7.75
N PRO A 11 4.62 3.09 -6.98
CA PRO A 11 3.95 2.68 -5.74
C PRO A 11 2.83 1.65 -5.95
N GLU A 12 2.05 1.76 -7.03
CA GLU A 12 0.99 0.81 -7.38
C GLU A 12 1.57 -0.55 -7.80
N LEU A 13 2.66 -0.54 -8.57
CA LEU A 13 3.41 -1.76 -8.93
C LEU A 13 4.00 -2.45 -7.70
N SER A 14 4.61 -1.68 -6.79
CA SER A 14 5.17 -2.21 -5.54
C SER A 14 4.10 -2.80 -4.62
N ALA A 15 2.90 -2.23 -4.61
CA ALA A 15 1.77 -2.73 -3.85
C ALA A 15 1.23 -4.08 -4.37
N LEU A 16 1.55 -4.46 -5.61
CA LEU A 16 1.19 -5.74 -6.23
C LEU A 16 2.25 -6.84 -6.06
N HIS A 17 3.32 -6.56 -5.31
CA HIS A 17 4.28 -7.58 -4.90
C HIS A 17 3.75 -8.42 -3.74
N GLN A 18 4.23 -9.66 -3.66
CA GLN A 18 3.92 -10.58 -2.58
C GLN A 18 4.31 -9.98 -1.21
N ILE A 19 3.54 -10.32 -0.19
CA ILE A 19 3.89 -10.11 1.22
C ILE A 19 5.14 -10.94 1.52
N SER A 20 6.12 -10.34 2.18
CA SER A 20 7.34 -11.04 2.57
C SER A 20 7.05 -12.06 3.68
N ASP A 21 7.69 -13.22 3.62
CA ASP A 21 7.57 -14.29 4.63
C ASP A 21 7.96 -13.85 6.05
N ASN A 22 8.74 -12.78 6.18
CA ASN A 22 9.18 -12.23 7.47
C ASN A 22 8.15 -11.29 8.13
N GLU A 23 7.02 -11.00 7.47
CA GLU A 23 6.01 -10.09 8.01
C GLU A 23 4.98 -10.86 8.86
N GLU A 24 4.80 -10.46 10.14
CA GLU A 24 3.83 -11.10 11.04
C GLU A 24 2.39 -10.73 10.64
N VAL A 25 1.81 -11.54 9.76
CA VAL A 25 0.50 -11.26 9.15
C VAL A 25 -0.67 -12.06 9.74
N GLY A 26 -0.43 -12.91 10.73
CA GLY A 26 -1.43 -13.83 11.28
C GLY A 26 -2.73 -13.15 11.72
N ARG A 27 -2.65 -12.00 12.38
CA ARG A 27 -3.80 -11.19 12.82
C ARG A 27 -4.63 -10.56 11.68
N TYR A 28 -4.10 -10.57 10.45
CA TYR A 28 -4.75 -10.02 9.26
C TYR A 28 -5.30 -11.12 8.34
N ARG A 29 -5.24 -12.39 8.78
CA ARG A 29 -5.78 -13.53 8.05
C ARG A 29 -7.29 -13.61 8.23
N LEU A 30 -8.00 -13.70 7.12
CA LEU A 30 -9.43 -13.98 7.04
C LEU A 30 -9.61 -15.39 6.47
N ALA A 31 -10.16 -16.31 7.26
CA ALA A 31 -10.42 -17.69 6.87
C ALA A 31 -11.93 -18.02 6.81
N ASN A 32 -12.79 -17.09 7.24
CA ASN A 32 -14.23 -17.28 7.10
C ASN A 32 -14.64 -17.15 5.62
N PRO A 33 -15.30 -18.15 5.01
CA PRO A 33 -15.68 -18.10 3.60
C PRO A 33 -16.55 -16.90 3.22
N LEU A 34 -17.38 -16.38 4.14
CA LEU A 34 -18.19 -15.19 3.91
C LEU A 34 -17.34 -13.92 3.82
N GLU A 35 -16.31 -13.80 4.66
CA GLU A 35 -15.35 -12.69 4.64
C GLU A 35 -14.47 -12.75 3.39
N VAL A 36 -13.99 -13.95 3.04
CA VAL A 36 -13.26 -14.18 1.78
C VAL A 36 -14.10 -13.74 0.58
N GLY A 37 -15.34 -14.23 0.49
CA GLY A 37 -16.27 -13.83 -0.57
C GLY A 37 -16.59 -12.34 -0.59
N ALA A 38 -16.65 -11.68 0.57
CA ALA A 38 -16.85 -10.23 0.65
C ALA A 38 -15.66 -9.46 0.05
N VAL A 39 -14.42 -9.86 0.36
CA VAL A 39 -13.22 -9.24 -0.21
C VAL A 39 -13.11 -9.48 -1.71
N LEU A 40 -13.35 -10.70 -2.20
CA LEU A 40 -13.33 -10.98 -3.64
C LEU A 40 -14.39 -10.18 -4.40
N ARG A 41 -15.61 -10.04 -3.86
CA ARG A 41 -16.65 -9.18 -4.44
C ARG A 41 -16.25 -7.71 -4.44
N GLN A 42 -15.59 -7.23 -3.39
CA GLN A 42 -15.11 -5.86 -3.34
C GLN A 42 -14.13 -5.58 -4.49
N LEU A 43 -13.15 -6.47 -4.69
CA LEU A 43 -12.19 -6.39 -5.80
C LEU A 43 -12.89 -6.41 -7.17
N HIS A 44 -13.89 -7.27 -7.33
CA HIS A 44 -14.72 -7.34 -8.54
C HIS A 44 -15.48 -6.04 -8.80
N ASN A 45 -16.27 -5.57 -7.84
CA ASN A 45 -17.16 -4.42 -7.98
C ASN A 45 -16.41 -3.12 -8.30
N ARG A 46 -15.16 -3.01 -7.82
CA ARG A 46 -14.29 -1.86 -8.07
C ARG A 46 -13.43 -2.02 -9.32
N ALA A 47 -13.47 -3.18 -9.96
CA ALA A 47 -12.58 -3.56 -11.05
C ALA A 47 -11.09 -3.39 -10.68
N ASP A 48 -10.73 -3.69 -9.43
CA ASP A 48 -9.36 -3.56 -8.94
C ASP A 48 -8.44 -4.53 -9.70
N PHE A 49 -7.24 -4.05 -10.04
CA PHE A 49 -6.20 -4.90 -10.62
C PHE A 49 -5.69 -5.91 -9.60
N MET A 50 -5.38 -7.10 -10.10
CA MET A 50 -4.78 -8.19 -9.35
C MET A 50 -3.64 -8.81 -10.16
N THR A 51 -2.53 -9.14 -9.52
CA THR A 51 -1.46 -9.94 -10.12
C THR A 51 -1.57 -11.38 -9.65
N VAL A 52 -1.38 -12.32 -10.57
CA VAL A 52 -1.22 -13.74 -10.27
C VAL A 52 0.24 -14.10 -10.49
N HIS A 53 0.95 -14.42 -9.42
CA HIS A 53 2.32 -14.90 -9.44
C HIS A 53 2.32 -16.43 -9.44
N PHE A 54 3.00 -17.02 -10.42
CA PHE A 54 3.04 -18.46 -10.62
C PHE A 54 4.42 -18.91 -11.10
N ALA A 55 4.61 -20.22 -11.32
CA ALA A 55 5.92 -20.79 -11.62
C ALA A 55 6.98 -20.39 -10.57
N HIS A 56 6.63 -20.50 -9.28
CA HIS A 56 7.48 -20.10 -8.14
C HIS A 56 7.86 -18.61 -8.16
N GLY A 57 6.93 -17.75 -8.59
CA GLY A 57 7.12 -16.29 -8.66
C GLY A 57 7.94 -15.81 -9.85
N LYS A 58 8.34 -16.70 -10.77
CA LYS A 58 9.10 -16.33 -11.98
C LYS A 58 8.23 -15.74 -13.09
N GLN A 59 6.93 -15.99 -13.05
CA GLN A 59 5.97 -15.46 -14.02
C GLN A 59 4.84 -14.74 -13.30
N LEU A 60 4.32 -13.70 -13.95
CA LEU A 60 3.23 -12.89 -13.43
C LEU A 60 2.19 -12.63 -14.53
N LEU A 61 0.93 -12.61 -14.14
CA LEU A 61 -0.19 -12.19 -14.99
C LEU A 61 -0.95 -11.05 -14.30
N LEU A 62 -1.04 -9.89 -14.94
CA LEU A 62 -1.95 -8.82 -14.51
C LEU A 62 -3.36 -9.12 -15.03
N THR A 63 -4.34 -9.13 -14.12
CA THR A 63 -5.73 -9.51 -14.40
C THR A 63 -6.69 -8.76 -13.48
N ARG A 64 -7.98 -9.07 -13.56
CA ARG A 64 -9.06 -8.57 -12.70
C ARG A 64 -10.09 -9.68 -12.45
N ILE A 65 -10.84 -9.57 -11.36
CA ILE A 65 -11.95 -10.49 -11.09
C ILE A 65 -13.15 -10.10 -11.95
N LEU A 66 -13.67 -11.05 -12.73
CA LEU A 66 -14.80 -10.87 -13.63
C LEU A 66 -16.14 -11.27 -13.02
N MET A 67 -16.13 -12.22 -12.09
CA MET A 67 -17.34 -12.72 -11.45
C MET A 67 -16.99 -13.41 -10.14
N VAL A 68 -17.89 -13.33 -9.16
CA VAL A 68 -17.77 -14.02 -7.87
C VAL A 68 -19.10 -14.69 -7.53
N ASP A 69 -19.09 -16.01 -7.41
CA ASP A 69 -20.21 -16.83 -6.98
C ASP A 69 -19.96 -17.34 -5.55
N VAL A 70 -20.61 -16.69 -4.58
CA VAL A 70 -20.45 -17.02 -3.16
C VAL A 70 -21.12 -18.35 -2.78
N PRO A 71 -22.34 -18.68 -3.23
CA PRO A 71 -22.93 -20.00 -3.03
C PRO A 71 -22.02 -21.16 -3.43
N SER A 72 -21.42 -21.12 -4.63
CA SER A 72 -20.53 -22.19 -5.11
C SER A 72 -19.08 -22.03 -4.66
N ARG A 73 -18.72 -20.89 -4.04
CA ARG A 73 -17.35 -20.51 -3.65
C ARG A 73 -16.40 -20.57 -4.84
N MET A 74 -16.84 -20.02 -5.97
CA MET A 74 -16.06 -19.94 -7.19
C MET A 74 -15.92 -18.48 -7.62
N PHE A 75 -14.80 -18.13 -8.22
CA PHE A 75 -14.65 -16.84 -8.87
C PHE A 75 -13.95 -17.02 -10.22
N CYS A 76 -14.24 -16.09 -11.13
CA CYS A 76 -13.60 -16.03 -12.43
C CYS A 76 -12.74 -14.77 -12.54
N PHE A 77 -11.63 -14.87 -13.25
CA PHE A 77 -10.73 -13.75 -13.51
C PHE A 77 -10.26 -13.76 -14.97
N ASP A 78 -9.88 -12.57 -15.44
CA ASP A 78 -9.70 -12.28 -16.86
C ASP A 78 -8.52 -13.03 -17.49
N TRP A 79 -8.68 -13.32 -18.77
CA TRP A 79 -7.69 -13.99 -19.60
C TRP A 79 -6.58 -13.03 -20.02
N GLY A 80 -5.33 -13.48 -19.91
CA GLY A 80 -4.17 -12.69 -20.31
C GLY A 80 -4.08 -12.49 -21.81
N GLY A 81 -3.43 -11.40 -22.22
CA GLY A 81 -3.14 -11.14 -23.64
C GLY A 81 -2.06 -12.05 -24.24
N GLN A 82 -1.30 -12.78 -23.41
CA GLN A 82 -0.23 -13.68 -23.85
C GLN A 82 -0.62 -15.14 -23.60
N ASP A 83 -0.89 -15.86 -24.69
CA ASP A 83 -1.35 -17.26 -24.64
C ASP A 83 -0.37 -18.21 -23.93
N ALA A 84 0.94 -17.96 -24.07
CA ALA A 84 1.96 -18.73 -23.37
C ALA A 84 1.85 -18.61 -21.83
N LEU A 85 1.56 -17.41 -21.30
CA LEU A 85 1.34 -17.19 -19.87
C LEU A 85 0.05 -17.88 -19.41
N ASN A 86 -1.01 -17.82 -20.23
CA ASN A 86 -2.28 -18.46 -19.89
C ASN A 86 -2.13 -19.98 -19.78
N ARG A 87 -1.46 -20.62 -20.76
CA ARG A 87 -1.15 -22.06 -20.70
C ARG A 87 -0.29 -22.42 -19.50
N ALA A 88 0.71 -21.62 -19.18
CA ALA A 88 1.59 -21.85 -18.04
C ALA A 88 0.82 -21.73 -16.71
N LEU A 89 -0.07 -20.75 -16.57
CA LEU A 89 -0.93 -20.61 -15.39
C LEU A 89 -1.92 -21.78 -15.27
N LEU A 90 -2.54 -22.22 -16.36
CA LEU A 90 -3.39 -23.42 -16.39
C LEU A 90 -2.67 -24.72 -16.00
N ALA A 91 -1.34 -24.74 -16.03
CA ALA A 91 -0.52 -25.87 -15.64
C ALA A 91 0.09 -25.72 -14.24
N SER A 92 -0.14 -24.61 -13.55
CA SER A 92 0.50 -24.31 -12.27
C SER A 92 -0.40 -24.66 -11.09
N ASP A 93 0.12 -25.51 -10.19
CA ASP A 93 -0.65 -26.04 -9.06
C ASP A 93 -0.77 -25.08 -7.87
N ARG A 94 0.06 -24.03 -7.81
CA ARG A 94 0.05 -23.06 -6.72
C ARG A 94 0.34 -21.67 -7.23
N ASN A 95 -0.62 -20.77 -7.04
CA ASN A 95 -0.62 -19.43 -7.61
C ASN A 95 -0.93 -18.41 -6.52
N ILE A 96 -0.09 -17.38 -6.39
CA ILE A 96 -0.27 -16.32 -5.37
C ILE A 96 -0.93 -15.12 -6.06
N CYS A 97 -2.12 -14.77 -5.60
CA CYS A 97 -2.87 -13.61 -6.05
C CYS A 97 -2.58 -12.43 -5.13
N VAL A 98 -2.27 -11.26 -5.70
CA VAL A 98 -2.04 -10.01 -4.95
C VAL A 98 -2.85 -8.88 -5.57
N ALA A 99 -3.61 -8.16 -4.74
CA ALA A 99 -4.30 -6.92 -5.11
C ALA A 99 -4.02 -5.86 -4.04
N ALA A 100 -4.24 -4.59 -4.36
CA ALA A 100 -4.04 -3.50 -3.40
C ALA A 100 -5.13 -2.42 -3.48
N PRO A 101 -6.42 -2.76 -3.27
CA PRO A 101 -7.51 -1.79 -3.26
C PRO A 101 -7.23 -0.67 -2.25
N ASP A 102 -7.24 0.59 -2.71
CA ASP A 102 -6.94 1.78 -1.90
C ASP A 102 -5.63 1.65 -1.08
N GLY A 103 -4.64 0.92 -1.61
CA GLY A 103 -3.35 0.70 -0.95
C GLY A 103 -3.40 -0.29 0.23
N VAL A 104 -4.50 -1.04 0.39
CA VAL A 104 -4.64 -2.16 1.34
C VAL A 104 -4.28 -3.45 0.64
N LYS A 105 -3.14 -4.04 0.99
CA LYS A 105 -2.68 -5.27 0.32
C LYS A 105 -3.58 -6.45 0.69
N VAL A 106 -4.11 -7.12 -0.34
CA VAL A 106 -4.86 -8.36 -0.25
C VAL A 106 -4.03 -9.44 -0.94
N GLN A 107 -3.72 -10.53 -0.23
CA GLN A 107 -2.98 -11.66 -0.78
C GLN A 107 -3.68 -12.97 -0.45
N PHE A 108 -3.79 -13.87 -1.43
CA PHE A 108 -4.33 -15.21 -1.21
C PHE A 108 -3.70 -16.20 -2.19
N VAL A 109 -3.85 -17.50 -1.90
CA VAL A 109 -3.32 -18.57 -2.74
C VAL A 109 -4.47 -19.34 -3.36
N ILE A 110 -4.36 -19.60 -4.65
CA ILE A 110 -5.25 -20.53 -5.34
C ILE A 110 -4.46 -21.72 -5.88
N GLY A 111 -5.15 -22.85 -6.01
CA GLY A 111 -4.63 -24.02 -6.72
C GLY A 111 -4.61 -23.80 -8.24
N ARG A 112 -4.62 -24.91 -8.98
CA ARG A 112 -4.68 -24.91 -10.44
C ARG A 112 -6.02 -24.35 -10.95
N PRO A 113 -6.04 -23.19 -11.66
CA PRO A 113 -7.26 -22.69 -12.26
C PRO A 113 -7.65 -23.54 -13.47
N ARG A 114 -8.93 -23.46 -13.86
CA ARG A 114 -9.45 -24.07 -15.09
C ARG A 114 -9.84 -23.02 -16.10
N GLU A 115 -9.91 -23.40 -17.36
CA GLU A 115 -10.49 -22.56 -18.40
C GLU A 115 -12.03 -22.52 -18.24
N ALA A 116 -12.59 -21.33 -18.41
CA ALA A 116 -14.02 -21.07 -18.43
C ALA A 116 -14.33 -20.04 -19.53
N ARG A 117 -15.63 -19.78 -19.73
CA ARG A 117 -16.09 -18.69 -20.58
C ARG A 117 -17.04 -17.78 -19.82
N ILE A 118 -16.84 -16.47 -19.97
CA ILE A 118 -17.79 -15.43 -19.54
C ILE A 118 -18.16 -14.63 -20.78
N ASP A 119 -19.45 -14.53 -21.07
CA ASP A 119 -19.98 -13.84 -22.25
C ASP A 119 -19.29 -14.25 -23.56
N GLY A 120 -19.00 -15.54 -23.68
CA GLY A 120 -18.32 -16.14 -24.84
C GLY A 120 -16.80 -15.91 -24.91
N GLN A 121 -16.24 -15.08 -24.04
CA GLN A 121 -14.79 -14.80 -23.94
C GLN A 121 -14.10 -15.77 -22.98
N PRO A 122 -12.84 -16.15 -23.25
CA PRO A 122 -12.08 -17.01 -22.34
C PRO A 122 -11.85 -16.31 -20.99
N ALA A 123 -11.84 -17.09 -19.93
CA ALA A 123 -11.55 -16.66 -18.56
C ALA A 123 -10.93 -17.82 -17.78
N PHE A 124 -10.33 -17.50 -16.64
CA PHE A 124 -9.96 -18.51 -15.65
C PHE A 124 -11.07 -18.64 -14.62
N ILE A 125 -11.30 -19.85 -14.11
CA ILE A 125 -12.15 -20.12 -12.96
C ILE A 125 -11.37 -20.85 -11.87
N SER A 126 -11.57 -20.43 -10.62
CA SER A 126 -10.95 -21.06 -9.45
C SER A 126 -11.92 -21.10 -8.27
N SER A 127 -11.70 -22.05 -7.36
CA SER A 127 -12.37 -22.03 -6.06
C SER A 127 -11.87 -20.86 -5.22
N PHE A 128 -12.65 -20.46 -4.22
CA PHE A 128 -12.19 -19.52 -3.21
C PHE A 128 -10.93 -20.06 -2.54
N PRO A 129 -10.01 -19.18 -2.12
CA PRO A 129 -8.89 -19.59 -1.29
C PRO A 129 -9.41 -20.00 0.09
N GLU A 130 -8.68 -20.90 0.77
CA GLU A 130 -9.00 -21.32 2.15
C GLU A 130 -8.89 -20.15 3.13
N ASP A 131 -7.94 -19.24 2.87
CA ASP A 131 -7.78 -18.00 3.59
C ASP A 131 -7.27 -16.89 2.66
N LEU A 132 -7.37 -15.65 3.14
CA LEU A 132 -6.67 -14.52 2.55
C LEU A 132 -6.07 -13.64 3.63
N ILE A 133 -4.99 -12.93 3.30
CA ILE A 133 -4.42 -11.88 4.11
C ILE A 133 -4.94 -10.54 3.60
N LYS A 134 -5.58 -9.74 4.46
CA LYS A 134 -5.96 -8.35 4.18
C LYS A 134 -5.19 -7.41 5.10
N LEU A 135 -4.06 -6.88 4.64
CA LEU A 135 -3.08 -6.16 5.43
C LEU A 135 -3.49 -4.70 5.72
N GLN A 136 -4.59 -4.52 6.46
CA GLN A 136 -5.03 -3.20 6.94
C GLN A 136 -4.38 -2.87 8.29
N ARG A 137 -3.10 -2.50 8.24
CA ARG A 137 -2.29 -2.14 9.43
C ARG A 137 -2.44 -0.69 9.91
N ARG A 138 -3.22 0.13 9.19
CA ARG A 138 -3.34 1.56 9.46
C ARG A 138 -4.60 1.82 10.28
N GLU A 139 -4.41 2.34 11.49
CA GLU A 139 -5.49 2.82 12.36
C GLU A 139 -6.00 4.20 11.93
N TYR A 140 -5.13 5.00 11.30
CA TYR A 140 -5.42 6.37 10.88
C TYR A 140 -5.26 6.54 9.37
N PHE A 141 -6.18 7.31 8.79
CA PHE A 141 -6.04 7.83 7.43
C PHE A 141 -4.76 8.66 7.28
N ARG A 142 -4.12 8.58 6.11
CA ARG A 142 -2.91 9.34 5.79
C ARG A 142 -3.14 10.20 4.57
N ILE A 143 -2.65 11.42 4.63
CA ILE A 143 -2.66 12.36 3.51
C ILE A 143 -1.24 12.72 3.11
N GLU A 144 -0.95 12.64 1.82
CA GLU A 144 0.33 13.10 1.27
C GLU A 144 0.42 14.63 1.33
N THR A 145 1.61 15.13 1.61
CA THR A 145 1.87 16.58 1.63
C THR A 145 2.34 17.08 0.26
N PRO A 146 2.12 18.36 -0.07
CA PRO A 146 2.52 18.93 -1.36
C PRO A 146 4.03 18.86 -1.59
N LEU A 147 4.45 18.50 -2.80
CA LEU A 147 5.86 18.44 -3.18
C LEU A 147 6.49 19.82 -3.45
N ALA A 148 5.70 20.76 -3.99
CA ALA A 148 6.21 22.07 -4.40
C ALA A 148 6.53 22.98 -3.21
N ASN A 149 5.70 22.93 -2.16
CA ASN A 149 5.87 23.69 -0.92
C ASN A 149 5.81 22.72 0.27
N PRO A 150 6.90 21.97 0.53
CA PRO A 150 6.88 20.91 1.53
C PRO A 150 6.83 21.49 2.94
N PHE A 151 6.05 20.83 3.80
CA PHE A 151 6.14 21.03 5.25
C PHE A 151 7.44 20.45 5.79
N LEU A 152 7.97 21.01 6.87
CA LEU A 152 9.23 20.59 7.45
C LEU A 152 9.06 20.04 8.87
N CYS A 153 9.86 19.03 9.21
CA CYS A 153 10.06 18.55 10.56
C CYS A 153 11.50 18.83 10.98
N ARG A 154 11.66 19.64 12.03
CA ARG A 154 12.94 19.99 12.64
C ARG A 154 13.17 19.15 13.87
N MET A 155 14.40 18.67 14.02
CA MET A 155 14.78 17.77 15.11
C MET A 155 16.29 17.84 15.35
N THR A 156 16.72 17.28 16.48
CA THR A 156 18.12 16.97 16.74
C THR A 156 18.33 15.48 16.60
N ALA A 157 19.24 15.06 15.72
CA ALA A 157 19.59 13.65 15.55
C ALA A 157 20.34 13.11 16.79
N PRO A 158 20.43 11.78 16.99
CA PRO A 158 21.14 11.19 18.12
C PRO A 158 22.60 11.61 18.27
N ASN A 159 23.24 12.03 17.16
CA ASN A 159 24.60 12.54 17.15
C ASN A 159 24.71 14.04 17.49
N GLY A 160 23.61 14.69 17.91
CA GLY A 160 23.55 16.12 18.26
C GLY A 160 23.39 17.07 17.07
N ARG A 161 23.36 16.57 15.82
CA ARG A 161 23.20 17.42 14.64
C ARG A 161 21.75 17.84 14.46
N ALA A 162 21.52 19.14 14.24
CA ALA A 162 20.22 19.65 13.82
C ALA A 162 19.88 19.16 12.40
N LEU A 163 18.67 18.63 12.23
CA LEU A 163 18.12 18.17 10.96
C LEU A 163 16.80 18.90 10.65
N SER A 164 16.52 19.06 9.37
CA SER A 164 15.26 19.61 8.86
C SER A 164 14.82 18.79 7.66
N LEU A 165 13.86 17.89 7.88
CA LEU A 165 13.40 16.93 6.88
C LEU A 165 12.04 17.32 6.31
N GLN A 166 11.81 17.01 5.03
CA GLN A 166 10.53 17.28 4.38
C GLN A 166 9.50 16.22 4.77
N LEU A 167 8.27 16.64 5.04
CA LEU A 167 7.16 15.72 5.20
C LEU A 167 6.82 15.06 3.85
N HIS A 168 6.52 13.77 3.93
CA HIS A 168 5.98 12.97 2.85
C HIS A 168 4.47 12.79 3.01
N ASP A 169 4.06 12.34 4.21
CA ASP A 169 2.66 12.14 4.57
C ASP A 169 2.40 12.46 6.04
N LEU A 170 1.13 12.70 6.36
CA LEU A 170 0.65 13.04 7.70
C LEU A 170 -0.58 12.21 8.06
N SER A 171 -0.67 11.82 9.33
CA SER A 171 -1.83 11.17 9.94
C SER A 171 -1.96 11.56 11.41
N LEU A 172 -3.04 11.15 12.07
CA LEU A 172 -3.17 11.33 13.52
C LEU A 172 -2.22 10.45 14.34
N GLY A 173 -1.68 9.38 13.75
CA GLY A 173 -0.73 8.49 14.43
C GLY A 173 0.74 8.84 14.21
N GLY A 174 1.06 9.75 13.28
CA GLY A 174 2.44 10.06 12.93
C GLY A 174 2.62 10.67 11.54
N ILE A 175 3.88 10.78 11.12
CA ILE A 175 4.32 11.40 9.86
C ILE A 175 5.28 10.50 9.07
N GLY A 176 5.25 10.64 7.75
CA GLY A 176 6.31 10.20 6.85
C GLY A 176 7.29 11.34 6.58
N LEU A 177 8.59 11.07 6.54
CA LEU A 177 9.64 12.04 6.23
C LEU A 177 10.52 11.54 5.09
N TRP A 178 10.99 12.48 4.27
CA TRP A 178 12.04 12.25 3.29
C TRP A 178 13.42 12.55 3.89
N ALA A 179 14.35 11.61 3.72
CA ALA A 179 15.74 11.76 4.11
C ALA A 179 16.69 11.37 2.98
N SER A 180 17.83 12.03 2.90
CA SER A 180 18.96 11.57 2.10
C SER A 180 19.60 10.30 2.72
N PRO A 181 20.39 9.53 1.97
CA PRO A 181 21.10 8.37 2.52
C PRO A 181 21.98 8.71 3.74
N ALA A 182 22.59 9.90 3.78
CA ALA A 182 23.42 10.33 4.90
C ALA A 182 22.61 10.64 6.16
N GLU A 183 21.45 11.26 6.02
CA GLU A 183 20.52 11.53 7.13
C GLU A 183 19.87 10.25 7.64
N ALA A 184 19.45 9.36 6.73
CA ALA A 184 18.78 8.12 7.05
C ALA A 184 19.65 7.16 7.88
N ARG A 185 20.98 7.18 7.72
CA ARG A 185 21.93 6.42 8.56
C ARG A 185 21.95 6.85 10.02
N GLN A 186 21.51 8.07 10.32
CA GLN A 186 21.45 8.58 11.69
C GLN A 186 20.08 8.35 12.35
N LEU A 187 19.10 7.87 11.58
CA LEU A 187 17.69 7.80 11.96
C LEU A 187 17.18 6.37 11.74
N GLU A 188 17.79 5.42 12.44
CA GLU A 188 17.43 4.00 12.32
C GLU A 188 16.10 3.69 13.02
N ARG A 189 15.47 2.57 12.64
CA ARG A 189 14.24 2.09 13.28
C ARG A 189 14.44 1.91 14.78
N GLY A 190 13.49 2.41 15.57
CA GLY A 190 13.54 2.44 17.04
C GLY A 190 14.14 3.71 17.62
N THR A 191 14.77 4.57 16.81
CA THR A 191 15.31 5.86 17.26
C THR A 191 14.17 6.74 17.77
N ARG A 192 14.35 7.30 18.97
CA ARG A 192 13.47 8.32 19.54
C ARG A 192 14.08 9.69 19.33
N LEU A 193 13.22 10.62 18.91
CA LEU A 193 13.57 12.01 18.65
C LEU A 193 12.69 12.85 19.57
N GLU A 194 13.34 13.54 20.50
CA GLU A 194 12.67 14.38 21.48
C GLU A 194 12.54 15.80 20.94
N ASP A 195 11.50 16.51 21.40
CA ASP A 195 11.28 17.92 21.12
C ASP A 195 11.29 18.27 19.63
N THR A 196 10.77 17.37 18.78
CA THR A 196 10.69 17.65 17.35
C THR A 196 9.62 18.69 17.08
N VAL A 197 9.87 19.57 16.10
CA VAL A 197 8.96 20.63 15.70
C VAL A 197 8.51 20.38 14.28
N ILE A 198 7.21 20.18 14.09
CA ILE A 198 6.57 20.01 12.80
C ILE A 198 5.95 21.34 12.40
N GLU A 199 6.37 21.89 11.27
CA GLU A 199 5.79 23.08 10.67
C GLU A 199 4.53 22.68 9.89
N LEU A 200 3.39 23.25 10.24
CA LEU A 200 2.08 23.00 9.62
C LEU A 200 1.60 24.18 8.75
N GLY A 201 2.54 25.04 8.32
CA GLY A 201 2.24 26.24 7.55
C GLY A 201 1.31 27.19 8.31
N ALA A 202 0.18 27.57 7.69
CA ALA A 202 -0.81 28.46 8.30
C ALA A 202 -1.45 27.88 9.58
N ALA A 203 -1.40 26.56 9.79
CA ALA A 203 -1.90 25.92 11.00
C ALA A 203 -0.94 26.05 12.21
N GLY A 204 0.24 26.64 12.02
CA GLY A 204 1.24 26.89 13.06
C GLY A 204 2.29 25.79 13.13
N THR A 205 2.76 25.50 14.34
CA THR A 205 3.74 24.43 14.62
C THR A 205 3.21 23.45 15.65
N VAL A 206 3.71 22.22 15.60
CA VAL A 206 3.44 21.18 16.59
C VAL A 206 4.77 20.70 17.15
N GLN A 207 4.93 20.79 18.47
CA GLN A 207 6.03 20.14 19.19
C GLN A 207 5.57 18.77 19.67
N VAL A 208 6.32 17.72 19.33
CA VAL A 208 5.98 16.32 19.66
C VAL A 208 7.23 15.44 19.62
N ASP A 209 7.26 14.40 20.44
CA ASP A 209 8.29 13.38 20.38
C ASP A 209 7.94 12.36 19.29
N LEU A 210 8.95 11.86 18.58
CA LEU A 210 8.79 10.89 17.49
C LEU A 210 9.57 9.61 17.78
N GLU A 211 9.06 8.48 17.27
CA GLU A 211 9.84 7.24 17.15
C GLU A 211 9.85 6.74 15.71
N ILE A 212 11.02 6.46 15.17
CA ILE A 212 11.18 5.91 13.83
C ILE A 212 10.68 4.46 13.81
N CYS A 213 9.57 4.21 13.13
CA CYS A 213 8.93 2.90 13.04
C CYS A 213 9.28 2.15 11.76
N SER A 214 9.57 2.86 10.67
CA SER A 214 9.94 2.25 9.40
C SER A 214 11.02 3.05 8.69
N HIS A 215 11.91 2.33 8.02
CA HIS A 215 13.02 2.86 7.24
C HIS A 215 13.03 2.13 5.90
N ARG A 216 12.81 2.85 4.80
CA ARG A 216 12.69 2.24 3.47
C ARG A 216 13.42 3.05 2.41
N PRO A 217 14.31 2.45 1.60
CA PRO A 217 14.86 3.11 0.43
C PRO A 217 13.76 3.31 -0.62
N MET A 218 13.82 4.41 -1.33
CA MET A 218 12.97 4.77 -2.44
C MET A 218 13.82 5.42 -3.53
N LEU A 219 13.57 5.02 -4.77
CA LEU A 219 14.17 5.69 -5.92
C LEU A 219 13.28 6.87 -6.29
N SER A 220 13.88 8.04 -6.45
CA SER A 220 13.18 9.17 -7.04
C SER A 220 13.02 8.96 -8.55
N ARG A 221 12.13 9.74 -9.18
CA ARG A 221 11.97 9.74 -10.64
C ARG A 221 13.25 10.10 -11.40
N SER A 222 14.21 10.78 -10.76
CA SER A 222 15.51 11.12 -11.34
C SER A 222 16.58 10.05 -11.07
N GLY A 223 16.24 8.93 -10.41
CA GLY A 223 17.17 7.87 -10.03
C GLY A 223 17.99 8.19 -8.77
N GLU A 224 17.72 9.30 -8.08
CA GLU A 224 18.35 9.61 -6.81
C GLU A 224 17.77 8.71 -5.71
N GLU A 225 18.64 8.07 -4.94
CA GLU A 225 18.22 7.30 -3.78
C GLU A 225 17.81 8.24 -2.63
N ARG A 226 16.59 8.08 -2.15
CA ARG A 226 16.06 8.72 -0.95
C ARG A 226 15.50 7.69 0.00
N PHE A 227 15.29 8.08 1.25
CA PHE A 227 14.69 7.23 2.26
C PHE A 227 13.37 7.81 2.73
N HIS A 228 12.36 6.96 2.79
CA HIS A 228 11.11 7.25 3.47
C HIS A 228 11.18 6.74 4.91
N LEU A 229 11.19 7.68 5.86
CA LEU A 229 11.18 7.40 7.29
C LEU A 229 9.77 7.56 7.83
N GLY A 230 9.18 6.48 8.34
CA GLY A 230 7.87 6.52 8.98
C GLY A 230 8.04 6.69 10.49
N CYS A 231 7.45 7.75 11.04
CA CYS A 231 7.58 8.12 12.45
C CYS A 231 6.20 8.04 13.12
N ARG A 232 6.13 7.51 14.34
CA ARG A 232 4.92 7.59 15.18
C ARG A 232 5.05 8.72 16.19
N PHE A 233 3.94 9.36 16.54
CA PHE A 233 3.91 10.31 17.65
C PHE A 233 4.03 9.57 18.99
N LEU A 234 4.88 10.07 19.87
CA LEU A 234 4.94 9.70 21.28
C LEU A 234 4.31 10.84 22.07
N ASN A 235 3.11 10.62 22.62
CA ASN A 235 2.38 11.61 23.46
C ASN A 235 1.88 12.88 22.72
N LEU A 236 1.09 12.69 21.66
CA LEU A 236 0.44 13.82 21.00
C LEU A 236 -0.56 14.51 21.96
N THR A 237 -0.30 15.79 22.27
CA THR A 237 -1.23 16.57 23.10
C THR A 237 -2.52 16.88 22.32
N ARG A 238 -3.63 17.14 23.03
CA ARG A 238 -4.90 17.51 22.37
C ARG A 238 -4.78 18.75 21.46
N SER A 239 -3.96 19.72 21.87
CA SER A 239 -3.71 20.93 21.07
C SER A 239 -2.95 20.59 19.79
N ALA A 240 -1.91 19.75 19.90
CA ALA A 240 -1.13 19.28 18.76
C ALA A 240 -2.00 18.44 17.80
N GLU A 241 -2.82 17.54 18.32
CA GLU A 241 -3.78 16.75 17.54
C GLU A 241 -4.74 17.64 16.76
N ALA A 242 -5.31 18.67 17.40
CA ALA A 242 -6.17 19.63 16.73
C ALA A 242 -5.44 20.38 15.60
N GLY A 243 -4.15 20.69 15.78
CA GLY A 243 -3.29 21.25 14.73
C GLY A 243 -3.14 20.31 13.53
N VAL A 244 -2.80 19.05 13.79
CA VAL A 244 -2.69 18.00 12.77
C VAL A 244 -4.01 17.81 12.01
N GLN A 245 -5.14 17.71 12.72
CA GLN A 245 -6.47 17.59 12.11
C GLN A 245 -6.79 18.77 11.19
N ARG A 246 -6.51 20.01 11.61
CA ARG A 246 -6.73 21.20 10.78
C ARG A 246 -5.94 21.14 9.48
N LEU A 247 -4.66 20.76 9.54
CA LEU A 247 -3.84 20.62 8.34
C LEU A 247 -4.35 19.50 7.43
N MET A 248 -4.67 18.33 7.99
CA MET A 248 -5.22 17.21 7.20
C MET A 248 -6.50 17.62 6.47
N ALA A 249 -7.42 18.30 7.15
CA ALA A 249 -8.66 18.79 6.54
C ALA A 249 -8.41 19.85 5.46
N GLN A 250 -7.39 20.71 5.62
CA GLN A 250 -6.98 21.66 4.59
C GLN A 250 -6.46 20.94 3.34
N LEU A 251 -5.52 20.01 3.51
CA LEU A 251 -4.92 19.25 2.40
C LEU A 251 -5.98 18.43 1.65
N GLU A 252 -6.97 17.87 2.35
CA GLU A 252 -8.03 17.11 1.70
C GLU A 252 -8.91 18.01 0.82
N ARG A 253 -9.22 19.23 1.28
CA ARG A 253 -9.96 20.23 0.48
C ARG A 253 -9.18 20.65 -0.75
N GLU A 254 -7.89 20.95 -0.60
CA GLU A 254 -7.01 21.34 -1.72
C GLU A 254 -6.91 20.23 -2.77
N ARG A 255 -6.77 18.97 -2.34
CA ARG A 255 -6.73 17.82 -3.25
C ARG A 255 -8.03 17.65 -4.01
N LYS A 256 -9.19 17.76 -3.34
CA LYS A 256 -10.52 17.68 -3.99
C LYS A 256 -10.70 18.78 -5.03
N ALA A 257 -10.20 19.99 -4.78
CA ALA A 257 -10.27 21.09 -5.74
C ALA A 257 -9.39 20.88 -7.00
N LEU A 258 -8.36 20.04 -6.92
CA LEU A 258 -7.47 19.70 -8.05
C LEU A 258 -7.96 18.50 -8.88
N THR A 259 -8.86 17.68 -8.33
CA THR A 259 -9.35 16.44 -8.97
C THR A 259 -10.82 16.49 -9.39
N GLY A 260 -11.58 17.51 -8.96
CA GLY A 260 -12.93 17.81 -9.44
C GLY A 260 -12.91 18.81 -10.58
#